data_AF-A0A965FZD3-F1
#
_entry.id   AF-A0A965FZD3-F1
#
_cell.length_a   1.000
_cell.length_b   1.000
_cell.length_c   1.000
_cell.angle_alpha   90.00
_cell.angle_beta   90.00
_cell.angle_gamma   90.00
#
_symmetry.space_group_name_H-M   'P 1'
#
loop_
_entity.id
_entity.type
_entity.pdbx_description
1 polymer ?
#
loop_
_entity_poly.entity_id
_entity_poly.type
_entity_poly.pdbx_seq_one_letter_code
_entity_poly.pdbx_strand_id
1 'polypeptide(L)' 'MPDLPLIARAKHYGSAVAFRTPVGTTTYQDLLTRSASLASTLLAGQPDLKEARVALLAPAGASYVAA' A
#
# COMPACT_ATOMS: atom_id res chain seq x y z
N MET A 1 11.75 2.37 -13.41
CA MET A 1 12.35 1.27 -12.62
C MET A 1 11.41 0.08 -12.68
N PRO A 2 11.92 -1.16 -12.77
CA PRO A 2 11.08 -2.34 -12.65
C PRO A 2 10.43 -2.40 -11.27
N ASP A 3 9.21 -2.90 -11.19
CA ASP A 3 8.53 -3.13 -9.92
C ASP A 3 9.34 -4.10 -9.05
N LEU A 4 9.34 -3.87 -7.74
CA LEU A 4 9.82 -4.87 -6.78
C LEU A 4 8.99 -6.16 -6.94
N PRO A 5 9.59 -7.36 -6.80
CA PRO A 5 8.88 -8.63 -7.02
C PRO A 5 7.58 -8.77 -6.21
N LEU A 6 7.54 -8.24 -4.98
CA LEU A 6 6.33 -8.26 -4.14
C LEU A 6 5.20 -7.38 -4.70
N ILE A 7 5.56 -6.23 -5.28
CA ILE A 7 4.59 -5.28 -5.88
C ILE A 7 4.05 -5.87 -7.17
N ALA A 8 4.92 -6.46 -8.00
CA ALA A 8 4.52 -7.15 -9.23
C ALA A 8 3.52 -8.28 -8.93
N ARG A 9 3.76 -9.06 -7.86
CA ARG A 9 2.86 -10.14 -7.43
C ARG A 9 1.51 -9.59 -6.93
N ALA A 10 1.50 -8.52 -6.14
CA ALA A 10 0.27 -7.88 -5.69
C ALA A 10 -0.57 -7.37 -6.87
N LYS A 11 0.06 -6.77 -7.89
CA LYS A 11 -0.60 -6.34 -9.13
C LYS A 11 -1.20 -7.52 -9.90
N HIS A 12 -0.44 -8.62 -10.03
CA HIS A 12 -0.89 -9.82 -10.71
C HIS A 12 -2.15 -10.43 -10.06
N TYR A 13 -2.23 -10.43 -8.73
CA TYR A 13 -3.36 -10.95 -7.96
C TYR A 13 -4.34 -9.86 -7.52
N GLY A 14 -4.48 -8.76 -8.27
CA GLY A 14 -5.24 -7.56 -7.86
C GLY A 14 -6.64 -7.85 -7.31
N SER A 15 -7.40 -8.72 -7.97
CA SER A 15 -8.78 -9.08 -7.54
C SER A 15 -8.84 -10.07 -6.38
N ALA A 16 -7.72 -10.69 -5.99
CA ALA A 16 -7.68 -11.64 -4.89
C ALA A 16 -7.76 -10.91 -3.55
N VAL A 17 -8.38 -11.57 -2.57
CA VAL A 17 -8.53 -11.04 -1.21
C VAL A 17 -7.19 -11.06 -0.49
N ALA A 18 -6.71 -9.88 -0.08
CA ALA A 18 -5.50 -9.71 0.72
C ALA A 18 -5.81 -9.73 2.23
N PHE A 19 -6.94 -9.16 2.65
CA PHE A 19 -7.39 -9.17 4.04
C PHE A 19 -8.83 -9.64 4.16
N ARG A 20 -9.10 -10.44 5.20
CA ARG A 20 -10.44 -10.79 5.67
C ARG A 20 -10.56 -10.37 7.12
N THR A 21 -11.58 -9.57 7.40
CA THR A 21 -11.92 -9.12 8.75
C THR A 21 -13.42 -9.31 8.97
N PRO A 22 -13.92 -9.27 10.22
CA PRO A 22 -15.36 -9.28 10.47
C PRO A 22 -16.11 -8.11 9.81
N VAL A 23 -15.41 -7.00 9.54
CA VAL A 23 -15.97 -5.78 8.93
C VAL A 23 -16.03 -5.91 7.39
N GLY A 24 -15.29 -6.84 6.80
CA GLY A 24 -15.28 -7.07 5.36
C GLY A 24 -13.94 -7.54 4.80
N THR A 25 -13.84 -7.50 3.48
CA THR A 25 -12.67 -7.94 2.73
C THR A 25 -11.98 -6.79 2.03
N THR A 26 -10.66 -6.85 1.92
CA THR A 26 -9.84 -5.91 1.14
C THR A 26 -9.04 -6.70 0.12
N THR A 27 -9.09 -6.30 -1.15
CA THR A 27 -8.34 -6.94 -2.23
C THR A 27 -6.93 -6.35 -2.34
N TYR A 28 -6.04 -7.01 -3.10
CA TYR A 28 -4.74 -6.43 -3.43
C TYR A 28 -4.88 -5.13 -4.22
N GLN A 29 -5.88 -5.01 -5.09
CA GLN A 29 -6.15 -3.78 -5.83
C GLN A 29 -6.53 -2.62 -4.90
N ASP A 30 -7.33 -2.88 -3.86
CA ASP A 30 -7.69 -1.87 -2.87
C ASP A 30 -6.44 -1.39 -2.09
N LEU A 31 -5.58 -2.33 -1.68
CA LEU A 31 -4.32 -2.00 -1.00
C LEU A 31 -3.40 -1.16 -1.89
N LEU A 32 -3.21 -1.55 -3.15
CA LEU A 32 -2.37 -0.82 -4.11
C LEU A 32 -2.90 0.59 -4.35
N THR A 33 -4.22 0.73 -4.51
CA THR A 33 -4.87 2.04 -4.71
C THR A 33 -4.68 2.93 -3.48
N ARG A 34 -4.88 2.38 -2.29
CA ARG A 34 -4.68 3.13 -1.03
C ARG A 34 -3.22 3.52 -0.82
N SER A 35 -2.29 2.60 -1.09
CA SER A 35 -0.85 2.84 -0.97
C SER A 35 -0.38 3.92 -1.95
N ALA A 36 -0.86 3.89 -3.19
CA ALA A 36 -0.56 4.91 -4.18
C ALA A 36 -1.06 6.30 -3.75
N SER A 37 -2.24 6.38 -3.15
CA SER A 37 -2.78 7.63 -2.61
C SER A 37 -1.91 8.17 -1.46
N LEU A 38 -1.52 7.33 -0.51
CA LEU A 38 -0.68 7.73 0.63
C LEU A 38 0.71 8.16 0.16
N ALA A 39 1.33 7.38 -0.73
CA ALA A 39 2.63 7.71 -1.31
C ALA A 39 2.59 9.04 -2.08
N SER A 40 1.53 9.29 -2.86
CA SER A 40 1.37 10.55 -3.60
C SER A 40 1.30 11.77 -2.67
N THR A 41 0.56 11.65 -1.56
CA THR A 41 0.48 12.70 -0.54
C THR A 41 1.81 12.90 0.17
N LEU A 42 2.47 11.80 0.56
CA LEU A 42 3.73 11.82 1.31
C LEU A 42 4.89 12.38 0.48
N LEU A 43 4.95 12.01 -0.80
CA LEU A 43 6.00 12.48 -1.72
C LEU A 43 5.77 13.91 -2.21
N ALA A 44 4.52 14.41 -2.19
CA ALA A 44 4.18 15.76 -2.63
C ALA A 44 4.77 16.12 -4.02
N GLY A 45 4.73 15.16 -4.96
CA GLY A 45 5.27 15.31 -6.31
C GLY A 45 6.78 15.11 -6.45
N GLN A 46 7.51 14.86 -5.35
CA GLN A 46 8.92 14.47 -5.39
C GLN A 46 9.07 12.99 -5.79
N PRO A 47 10.18 12.62 -6.46
CA PRO A 47 10.41 11.23 -6.84
C PRO A 47 10.81 10.34 -5.66
N ASP A 48 11.27 10.92 -4.55
CA ASP A 48 11.77 10.20 -3.38
C ASP A 48 11.77 11.10 -2.13
N LEU A 49 11.80 10.48 -0.95
CA LEU A 49 11.88 11.13 0.36
C LEU A 49 13.31 11.47 0.80
N LYS A 50 14.35 11.08 0.05
CA LYS A 50 15.75 11.35 0.37
C LYS A 50 16.13 10.90 1.78
N GLU A 51 15.77 9.66 2.09
CA GLU A 51 16.02 9.02 3.41
C GLU A 51 15.33 9.71 4.60
N ALA A 52 14.33 10.56 4.36
CA ALA A 52 13.54 11.14 5.44
C ALA A 52 12.82 10.06 6.24
N ARG A 53 12.81 10.23 7.57
CA ARG A 53 12.15 9.30 8.49
C ARG A 53 10.64 9.49 8.45
N VAL A 54 9.91 8.39 8.30
CA VAL A 54 8.44 8.38 8.33
C VAL A 54 7.98 7.63 9.58
N ALA A 55 7.24 8.31 10.45
CA ALA A 55 6.60 7.68 11.59
C ALA A 55 5.30 7.01 11.16
N LEU A 56 5.15 5.72 11.44
CA LEU A 56 3.95 4.95 11.16
C LEU A 56 3.23 4.60 12.46
N LEU A 57 2.01 5.13 12.62
CA LEU A 57 1.12 4.78 13.72
C LEU A 57 -0.26 4.45 13.14
N ALA A 58 -0.56 3.15 13.06
CA ALA A 58 -1.84 2.65 12.56
C ALA A 58 -2.23 1.38 13.34
N PRO A 59 -3.53 1.13 13.56
CA PRO A 59 -4.00 -0.13 14.11
C PRO A 59 -3.69 -1.28 13.14
N ALA A 60 -3.55 -2.50 13.68
CA ALA A 60 -3.34 -3.69 12.86
C ALA A 60 -4.47 -3.86 11.84
N GLY A 61 -4.11 -4.14 10.58
CA GLY A 61 -5.07 -4.40 9.50
C GLY A 61 -4.63 -3.85 8.15
N ALA A 62 -5.56 -3.76 7.21
CA ALA A 62 -5.30 -3.32 5.84
C ALA A 62 -4.69 -1.91 5.78
N SER A 63 -5.13 -0.99 6.64
CA SER A 63 -4.58 0.37 6.72
C SER A 63 -3.10 0.40 7.14
N TYR A 64 -2.68 -0.51 8.01
CA TYR A 64 -1.27 -0.64 8.42
C TYR A 64 -0.40 -1.14 7.26
N VAL A 65 -0.91 -2.05 6.43
CA VAL A 65 -0.16 -2.59 5.27
C VAL A 65 -0.19 -1.66 4.06
N ALA A 66 -1.21 -0.81 3.93
CA ALA A 66 -1.28 0.17 2.85
C ALA A 66 -0.43 1.43 3.09
N ALA A 67 0.09 1.63 4.29
CA ALA A 67 0.90 2.79 4.67
C ALA A 67 2.39 2.49 4.57
#